data_AF-A0A9E6DG75-F1
#
_entry.id   AF-A0A9E6DG75-F1
#
_cell.length_a   1.000
_cell.length_b   1.000
_cell.length_c   1.000
_cell.angle_alpha   90.00
_cell.angle_beta   90.00
_cell.angle_gamma   90.00
#
_symmetry.space_group_name_H-M   'P 1'
#
loop_
_entity.id
_entity.type
_entity.pdbx_description
1 polymer ?
#
loop_
_entity_poly.entity_id
_entity_poly.type
_entity_poly.pdbx_seq_one_letter_code
_entity_poly.pdbx_strand_id
1 'polypeptide(L)' 'MRIALIGNPGSGKSTLFKHLAEEHGLPRYEVDALQWNPDWTPTDAETYNAAHAKLNAEDA' A
#
# COMPACT_ATOMS: atom_id res chain seq x y z
N MET A 1 -9.63 10.97 2.31
CA MET A 1 -8.57 11.33 1.32
C MET A 1 -7.71 10.09 1.07
N ARG A 2 -7.21 9.88 -0.15
CA ARG A 2 -6.36 8.71 -0.48
C ARG A 2 -5.09 9.18 -1.20
N ILE A 3 -3.95 8.61 -0.82
CA ILE A 3 -2.63 8.98 -1.35
C ILE A 3 -1.92 7.70 -1.77
N ALA A 4 -1.54 7.61 -3.05
CA ALA A 4 -0.67 6.55 -3.56
C ALA A 4 0.74 7.12 -3.76
N LEU A 5 1.75 6.49 -3.14
CA LEU A 5 3.15 6.87 -3.29
C LEU A 5 3.88 5.83 -4.14
N ILE A 6 4.40 6.24 -5.29
CA ILE A 6 5.12 5.38 -6.24
C ILE A 6 6.49 5.99 -6.49
N GLY A 7 7.53 5.15 -6.55
CA GLY A 7 8.87 5.59 -6.89
C GLY A 7 9.95 4.53 -6.62
N ASN A 8 11.15 4.79 -7.12
CA ASN A 8 12.26 3.84 -7.08
C ASN A 8 12.71 3.50 -5.65
N PRO A 9 13.29 2.30 -5.41
CA PRO A 9 13.94 1.98 -4.14
C PRO A 9 14.93 3.08 -3.71
N GLY A 10 14.96 3.40 -2.41
CA GLY A 10 15.84 4.45 -1.88
C GLY A 10 15.37 5.90 -2.07
N SER A 11 14.28 6.18 -2.78
CA SER A 11 13.78 7.56 -3.00
C SER A 11 13.12 8.23 -1.78
N GLY A 12 13.09 7.58 -0.61
CA GLY A 12 12.51 8.14 0.62
C GLY A 12 10.98 8.02 0.77
N LYS A 13 10.30 7.22 -0.08
CA LYS A 13 8.84 6.98 -0.03
C LYS A 13 8.34 6.64 1.37
N SER A 14 8.97 5.69 2.04
CA SER A 14 8.54 5.24 3.37
C SER A 14 8.63 6.36 4.42
N THR A 15 9.61 7.26 4.28
CA THR A 15 9.74 8.45 5.13
C THR A 15 8.60 9.44 4.85
N LEU A 16 8.33 9.76 3.58
CA LEU A 16 7.22 10.65 3.21
C LEU A 16 5.87 10.06 3.61
N PHE A 17 5.69 8.75 3.41
CA PHE A 17 4.45 8.04 3.73
C PHE A 17 4.14 8.09 5.23
N LYS A 18 5.17 7.92 6.07
CA LYS A 18 5.04 8.05 7.52
C LYS A 18 4.56 9.46 7.90
N HIS A 19 5.19 10.51 7.39
CA HIS A 19 4.80 11.88 7.72
C HIS A 19 3.37 12.21 7.27
N LEU A 20 3.00 11.86 6.03
CA LEU A 20 1.65 12.11 5.51
C LEU A 20 0.58 11.35 6.30
N ALA A 21 0.86 10.11 6.70
CA ALA A 21 -0.05 9.32 7.51
C ALA A 21 -0.24 9.91 8.91
N GLU A 22 0.85 10.35 9.56
CA GLU A 22 0.80 10.97 10.89
C GLU A 22 0.08 12.34 10.85
N GLU A 23 0.39 13.17 9.84
CA GLU A 23 -0.19 14.50 9.68
C GLU A 23 -1.70 14.46 9.39
N HIS A 24 -2.15 13.48 8.61
CA HIS A 24 -3.54 13.38 8.18
C HIS A 24 -4.34 12.28 8.90
N GLY A 25 -3.74 11.58 9.87
CA GLY A 25 -4.38 10.47 10.58
C GLY A 25 -4.77 9.29 9.68
N LEU A 26 -4.05 9.08 8.57
CA LEU A 26 -4.40 8.05 7.58
C LEU A 26 -3.77 6.70 7.92
N PRO A 27 -4.47 5.58 7.66
CA PRO A 27 -3.86 4.25 7.74
C PRO A 27 -2.79 4.07 6.65
N ARG A 28 -1.76 3.27 6.98
CA ARG A 28 -0.66 2.94 6.06
C ARG A 28 -0.80 1.52 5.55
N TYR A 29 -0.78 1.37 4.24
CA TYR A 29 -0.81 0.07 3.56
C TYR A 29 0.33 0.00 2.55
N GLU A 30 1.14 -1.04 2.62
CA GLU A 30 2.21 -1.32 1.65
C GLU A 30 1.66 -2.25 0.57
N VAL A 31 1.63 -1.80 -0.68
CA VAL A 31 1.03 -2.57 -1.79
C VAL A 31 1.79 -3.87 -2.06
N ASP A 32 3.11 -3.87 -1.83
CA ASP A 32 3.96 -5.05 -2.01
C ASP A 32 3.51 -6.23 -1.13
N ALA A 33 2.95 -5.96 0.06
CA ALA A 33 2.40 -6.99 0.94
C ALA A 33 1.14 -7.66 0.40
N LEU A 34 0.46 -7.03 -0.58
CA LEU A 34 -0.67 -7.63 -1.30
C LEU A 34 -0.19 -8.36 -2.56
N GLN A 35 0.87 -7.85 -3.19
CA GLN A 35 1.37 -8.36 -4.47
C GLN A 35 2.22 -9.62 -4.32
N TRP A 36 2.87 -9.81 -3.17
CA TRP A 36 3.85 -10.87 -2.97
C TRP A 36 3.51 -11.75 -1.77
N ASN A 37 3.51 -13.06 -2.02
CA ASN A 37 3.49 -14.11 -1.01
C ASN A 37 4.93 -14.44 -0.56
N PRO A 38 5.10 -15.30 0.47
CA PRO A 38 6.40 -15.88 0.78
C PRO A 38 7.13 -16.41 -0.45
N ASP A 39 8.46 -16.39 -0.37
CA ASP A 39 9.35 -16.79 -1.47
C ASP A 39 9.21 -15.96 -2.75
N TRP A 40 8.71 -14.72 -2.64
CA TRP A 40 8.52 -13.80 -3.77
C TRP A 40 7.56 -14.33 -4.84
N THR A 41 6.61 -15.17 -4.43
CA THR A 41 5.59 -15.69 -5.35
C THR A 41 4.52 -14.62 -5.55
N PRO A 42 4.19 -14.22 -6.80
CA PRO A 42 3.15 -13.24 -7.02
C PRO A 42 1.79 -13.75 -6.53
N THR A 43 1.03 -12.89 -5.88
CA THR A 43 -0.37 -13.14 -5.55
C THR A 43 -1.18 -13.21 -6.84
N ASP A 44 -2.12 -14.15 -6.92
CA ASP A 44 -3.01 -14.24 -8.07
C ASP A 44 -3.85 -12.97 -8.22
N ALA A 45 -4.22 -12.65 -9.47
CA ALA A 45 -4.86 -11.38 -9.78
C ALA A 45 -6.22 -11.21 -9.07
N GLU A 46 -6.98 -12.29 -8.86
CA GLU A 46 -8.29 -12.22 -8.22
C GLU A 46 -8.15 -11.88 -6.73
N THR A 47 -7.27 -12.60 -6.02
CA THR A 47 -6.96 -12.33 -4.60
C THR A 47 -6.40 -10.93 -4.41
N TYR A 48 -5.44 -10.51 -5.25
CA TYR A 48 -4.87 -9.17 -5.20
C TYR A 48 -5.96 -8.10 -5.39
N ASN A 49 -6.78 -8.23 -6.43
CA ASN A 49 -7.83 -7.26 -6.74
C ASN A 49 -8.88 -7.18 -5.63
N ALA A 50 -9.28 -8.32 -5.04
CA ALA A 50 -10.23 -8.35 -3.94
C ALA A 50 -9.66 -7.66 -2.68
N ALA A 51 -8.42 -7.96 -2.31
CA ALA A 51 -7.77 -7.33 -1.16
C ALA A 51 -7.54 -5.82 -1.38
N HIS A 52 -7.07 -5.44 -2.56
CA HIS A 52 -6.85 -4.05 -2.93
C HIS A 52 -8.16 -3.26 -2.99
N ALA A 53 -9.24 -3.83 -3.53
CA ALA A 53 -10.56 -3.21 -3.52
C ALA A 53 -11.10 -2.99 -2.09
N LYS A 54 -10.89 -3.97 -1.19
CA LYS A 54 -11.27 -3.85 0.21
C LYS A 54 -10.58 -2.66 0.88
N LEU A 55 -9.26 -2.51 0.73
CA LEU A 55 -8.52 -1.38 1.32
C LEU A 55 -8.97 -0.04 0.76
N ASN A 56 -9.33 0.01 -0.52
CA ASN A 56 -9.84 1.23 -1.13
C ASN A 56 -11.27 1.57 -0.68
N ALA A 57 -12.06 0.58 -0.27
CA ALA A 57 -13.42 0.76 0.23
C ALA A 57 -13.48 1.11 1.71
N GLU A 58 -12.40 0.89 2.48
CA GLU A 58 -12.32 1.39 3.85
C GLU A 58 -12.36 2.93 3.84
N ASP A 59 -13.31 3.50 4.60
CA ASP A 59 -13.44 4.94 4.79
C ASP A 59 -12.38 5.41 5.80
N ALA A 60 -11.64 6.44 5.40
CA ALA A 60 -10.66 7.14 6.24
C ALA A 60 -11.31 8.32 6.97
#